data_AF-A0A838VSJ8-F1
#
_entry.id   AF-A0A838VSJ8-F1
#
_cell.length_a   1.000
_cell.length_b   1.000
_cell.length_c   1.000
_cell.angle_alpha   90.00
_cell.angle_beta   90.00
_cell.angle_gamma   90.00
#
_symmetry.space_group_name_H-M   'P 1'
#
loop_
_entity.id
_entity.type
_entity.pdbx_description
1 polymer ?
#
loop_
_entity_poly.entity_id
_entity_poly.type
_entity_poly.pdbx_seq_one_letter_code
_entity_poly.pdbx_strand_id
1 'polypeptide(L)' 'MTMQATIEKDAYLTQLLEILPMLPTDFSWLSELRDRASAIVRQSKFPTTRDEEWRFTNVSPIVETPFVLASKSQ' A
#
# COMPACT_ATOMS: atom_id res chain seq x y z
N MET A 1 4.29 11.00 28.30
CA MET A 1 5.00 11.32 27.05
C MET A 1 4.09 10.93 25.90
N THR A 2 3.34 11.89 25.38
CA THR A 2 2.30 11.70 24.36
C THR A 2 2.99 11.52 23.01
N MET A 3 3.02 10.29 22.48
CA MET A 3 3.37 10.08 21.08
C MET A 3 2.21 10.55 20.23
N GLN A 4 2.36 11.74 19.66
CA GLN A 4 1.58 12.20 18.52
C GLN A 4 1.91 11.25 17.36
N ALA A 5 1.04 10.26 17.14
CA ALA A 5 1.00 9.56 15.87
C ALA A 5 0.38 10.52 14.87
N THR A 6 1.22 11.41 14.32
CA THR A 6 0.93 12.08 13.06
C THR A 6 0.54 10.98 12.08
N ILE A 7 -0.70 11.02 11.57
CA ILE A 7 -1.09 10.17 10.45
C ILE A 7 -0.28 10.68 9.26
N GLU A 8 0.99 10.26 9.17
CA GLU A 8 1.71 10.33 7.92
C GLU A 8 0.93 9.44 6.96
N LYS A 9 0.55 10.00 5.80
CA LYS A 9 -0.01 9.21 4.70
C LYS A 9 0.86 7.97 4.55
N ASP A 10 0.27 6.77 4.58
CA ASP A 10 1.00 5.51 4.49
C ASP A 10 1.95 5.55 3.28
N ALA A 11 3.24 5.75 3.57
CA ALA A 11 4.26 5.97 2.54
C ALA A 11 4.32 4.77 1.58
N TYR A 12 4.13 3.56 2.13
CA TYR A 12 4.03 2.34 1.37
C TYR A 12 2.86 2.34 0.36
N LEU A 13 1.64 2.69 0.77
CA LEU A 13 0.49 2.74 -0.15
C LEU A 13 0.65 3.86 -1.18
N THR A 14 1.30 4.96 -0.79
CA THR A 14 1.64 6.06 -1.71
C THR A 14 2.58 5.57 -2.81
N GLN A 15 3.68 4.91 -2.43
CA GLN A 15 4.64 4.32 -3.38
C GLN A 15 3.98 3.25 -4.26
N LEU A 16 3.09 2.42 -3.70
CA LEU A 16 2.29 1.46 -4.47
C LEU A 16 1.42 2.14 -5.54
N LEU A 17 0.82 3.30 -5.25
CA LEU A 17 0.00 4.03 -6.21
C LEU A 17 0.85 4.72 -7.29
N GLU A 18 2.06 5.16 -6.94
CA GLU A 18 3.00 5.81 -7.86
C GLU A 18 3.52 4.86 -8.94
N ILE A 19 3.60 3.55 -8.66
CA ILE A 19 4.04 2.56 -9.65
C ILE A 19 2.95 2.18 -10.67
N LEU A 20 1.66 2.39 -10.36
CA LEU A 20 0.56 1.92 -11.20
C LEU A 20 0.65 2.39 -12.67
N PRO A 21 1.00 3.66 -12.96
CA PRO A 21 1.16 4.13 -14.34
C PRO A 21 2.37 3.51 -15.06
N MET A 22 3.32 2.93 -14.34
CA MET A 22 4.53 2.31 -14.90
C MET A 22 4.30 0.84 -15.27
N LEU A 23 3.18 0.24 -14.85
CA LEU A 23 2.89 -1.17 -15.10
C LEU A 23 2.36 -1.40 -16.52
N PRO A 24 2.70 -2.53 -17.16
CA PRO A 24 2.17 -2.88 -18.47
C PRO A 24 0.65 -3.01 -18.45
N THR A 25 0.00 -2.45 -19.46
CA THR A 25 -1.47 -2.42 -19.62
C THR A 25 -1.89 -3.26 -20.82
N ASP A 26 -1.23 -4.41 -21.01
CA ASP A 26 -1.40 -5.28 -22.18
C ASP A 26 -2.82 -5.88 -22.28
N PHE A 27 -3.58 -5.84 -21.17
CA PHE A 27 -4.95 -6.33 -21.09
C PHE A 27 -5.89 -5.27 -20.50
N SER A 28 -6.94 -4.91 -21.24
CA SER A 28 -7.92 -3.90 -20.83
C SER A 28 -8.63 -4.26 -19.51
N TRP A 29 -9.03 -5.52 -19.34
CA TRP A 29 -9.68 -5.99 -18.10
C TRP A 29 -8.78 -5.81 -16.86
N LEU A 30 -7.46 -5.90 -17.04
CA LEU A 30 -6.50 -5.73 -15.95
C LEU A 30 -6.32 -4.25 -15.61
N SER A 31 -6.35 -3.36 -16.61
CA SER A 31 -6.37 -1.92 -16.38
C SER A 31 -7.55 -1.51 -15.52
N GLU A 32 -8.75 -1.94 -15.91
CA GLU A 32 -9.98 -1.60 -15.19
C GLU A 32 -9.97 -2.13 -13.75
N LEU A 33 -9.39 -3.31 -13.54
CA LEU A 33 -9.22 -3.88 -12.20
C LEU A 33 -8.27 -3.04 -11.35
N ARG A 34 -7.14 -2.60 -11.91
CA ARG A 34 -6.19 -1.71 -11.22
C ARG A 34 -6.81 -0.37 -10.89
N ASP A 35 -7.62 0.20 -11.80
CA ASP A 35 -8.30 1.47 -11.55
C ASP A 35 -9.24 1.37 -10.34
N ARG A 36 -10.10 0.34 -10.31
CA ARG A 36 -10.99 0.07 -9.17
C ARG A 36 -10.20 -0.17 -7.87
N ALA A 37 -9.15 -0.98 -7.93
CA ALA A 37 -8.32 -1.26 -6.76
C ALA A 37 -7.61 0.01 -6.25
N SER A 38 -7.12 0.87 -7.15
CA SER A 38 -6.45 2.12 -6.78
C SER A 38 -7.39 3.07 -6.02
N ALA A 39 -8.67 3.11 -6.38
CA ALA A 39 -9.67 3.93 -5.68
C ALA A 39 -9.88 3.43 -4.24
N ILE A 40 -9.84 2.12 -4.01
CA ILE A 40 -9.92 1.51 -2.67
C ILE A 40 -8.64 1.84 -1.89
N VAL A 41 -7.47 1.64 -2.49
CA VAL A 41 -6.17 1.89 -1.85
C VAL A 41 -6.01 3.35 -1.43
N ARG A 42 -6.44 4.31 -2.26
CA ARG A 42 -6.40 5.76 -1.94
C ARG A 42 -7.20 6.14 -0.70
N GLN A 43 -8.21 5.35 -0.34
CA GLN A 43 -9.06 5.53 0.84
C GLN A 43 -8.64 4.63 2.01
N SER A 44 -7.68 3.74 1.79
CA SER A 44 -7.21 2.77 2.77
C SER A 44 -6.04 3.33 3.56
N LYS A 45 -5.82 2.72 4.73
CA LYS A 45 -4.62 2.92 5.54
C LYS A 45 -4.13 1.57 6.04
N PHE A 46 -2.85 1.46 6.42
CA PHE A 46 -2.41 0.26 7.11
C PHE A 46 -3.06 0.16 8.50
N PRO A 47 -3.47 -1.04 8.91
CA PRO A 47 -3.94 -1.29 10.25
C PRO A 47 -2.79 -1.22 11.23
N THR A 48 -3.13 -1.05 12.50
CA THR A 48 -2.19 -1.07 13.62
C THR A 48 -2.61 -2.15 14.61
N THR A 49 -1.74 -2.53 15.54
CA THR A 49 -2.10 -3.48 16.61
C THR A 49 -3.14 -2.91 17.60
N ARG A 50 -3.54 -1.64 17.44
CA ARG A 50 -4.68 -1.04 18.16
C ARG A 50 -6.03 -1.40 17.55
N ASP A 51 -6.05 -1.78 16.28
CA ASP A 51 -7.25 -2.28 15.62
C ASP A 51 -7.50 -3.73 16.09
N GLU A 52 -8.71 -4.03 16.60
CA GLU A 52 -9.00 -5.29 17.30
C GLU A 52 -8.74 -6.53 16.44
N GLU A 53 -9.01 -6.43 15.14
CA GLU A 53 -8.77 -7.47 14.14
C GLU A 53 -7.27 -7.74 13.91
N TRP A 54 -6.40 -6.79 14.28
CA TRP A 54 -4.95 -6.81 14.01
C TRP A 54 -4.08 -6.86 15.28
N ARG A 55 -4.69 -7.00 16.46
CA ARG A 55 -3.98 -6.99 17.76
C ARG A 55 -2.84 -8.00 17.90
N PHE A 56 -2.84 -9.07 17.11
CA PHE A 56 -1.81 -10.11 17.11
C PHE A 56 -0.92 -10.12 15.87
N THR A 57 -1.14 -9.21 14.92
CA THR A 57 -0.42 -9.16 13.64
C THR A 57 0.22 -7.80 13.49
N ASN A 58 1.51 -7.71 13.82
CA ASN A 58 2.28 -6.49 13.62
C ASN A 58 2.70 -6.34 12.15
N VAL A 59 2.13 -5.35 11.46
CA VAL A 59 2.43 -5.05 10.05
C VAL A 59 3.49 -3.96 9.85
N SER A 60 4.00 -3.33 10.93
CA SER A 60 5.03 -2.29 10.84
C SER A 60 6.23 -2.67 9.97
N PRO A 61 6.78 -3.91 10.01
CA PRO A 61 7.91 -4.28 9.16
C PRO A 61 7.62 -4.16 7.65
N ILE A 62 6.36 -4.32 7.23
CA ILE A 62 5.94 -4.13 5.84
C ILE A 62 5.91 -2.64 5.51
N VAL A 63 5.26 -1.84 6.38
CA VAL A 63 5.06 -0.40 6.16
C VAL A 63 6.38 0.38 6.18
N GLU A 64 7.33 -0.05 7.02
CA GLU A 64 8.66 0.56 7.15
C GLU A 64 9.61 0.16 6.00
N THR A 65 9.28 -0.88 5.24
CA THR A 65 10.06 -1.31 4.08
C THR A 65 9.59 -0.54 2.84
N PRO A 66 10.48 0.18 2.12
CA PRO A 66 10.12 0.85 0.88
C PRO A 66 9.53 -0.11 -0.14
N PHE A 67 8.42 0.28 -0.77
CA PHE A 67 7.83 -0.49 -1.85
C PHE A 67 8.73 -0.35 -3.10
N VAL A 68 9.17 -1.49 -3.63
CA VAL A 68 9.98 -1.54 -4.86
C VAL A 68 9.34 -2.49 -5.86
N LEU A 69 9.36 -2.09 -7.14
CA LEU A 69 8.95 -2.99 -8.22
C LEU A 69 9.90 -4.18 -8.28
N ALA A 70 9.35 -5.39 -8.41
CA ALA A 70 10.14 -6.57 -8.64
C ALA A 70 10.94 -6.39 -9.94
N SER A 71 12.27 -6.45 -9.84
CA SER A 71 13.12 -6.59 -11.00
C SER A 71 12.80 -7.92 -11.67
N LYS A 72 12.61 -7.90 -12.99
CA LYS A 72 12.42 -9.11 -13.77
C LYS A 72 13.62 -10.03 -13.50
N SER A 73 13.41 -11.18 -12.86
CA SER A 73 14.45 -12.20 -12.77
C SER A 73 14.70 -12.71 -14.18
N GLN A 74 15.95 -12.55 -14.63
CA GLN A 74 16.42 -12.93 -15.95
C GLN A 74 16.47 -14.44 -16.15
#